data_AF-A0A382TU34-F1
#
_entry.id   AF-A0A382TU34-F1
#
_cell.length_a   1.000
_cell.length_b   1.000
_cell.length_c   1.000
_cell.angle_alpha   90.00
_cell.angle_beta   90.00
_cell.angle_gamma   90.00
#
_symmetry.space_group_name_H-M   'P 1'
#
loop_
_entity.id
_entity.type
_entity.pdbx_description
1 polymer ?
#
loop_
_entity_poly.entity_id
_entity_poly.type
_entity_poly.pdbx_seq_one_letter_code
_entity_poly.pdbx_strand_id
1 'polypeptide(L)' 'ITAIIQPGGSIRDEEVIEVANHHSLAMMFTGIRHFNH' A
#
# COMPACT_ATOMS: atom_id res chain seq x y z
N ILE A 1 -3.24 -10.75 -8.60
CA ILE A 1 -3.74 -9.72 -7.66
C ILE A 1 -4.22 -8.55 -8.52
N THR A 2 -5.38 -7.96 -8.22
CA THR A 2 -5.91 -6.83 -8.97
C THR A 2 -5.80 -5.50 -8.21
N ALA A 3 -5.79 -5.55 -6.87
CA ALA A 3 -5.65 -4.39 -6.01
C ALA A 3 -5.01 -4.72 -4.66
N ILE A 4 -4.45 -3.70 -4.00
CA ILE A 4 -3.84 -3.75 -2.66
C ILE A 4 -4.42 -2.63 -1.79
N ILE A 5 -4.75 -2.93 -0.54
CA ILE A 5 -5.18 -1.95 0.46
C ILE A 5 -4.25 -2.05 1.66
N GLN A 6 -3.66 -0.92 2.08
CA GLN A 6 -2.76 -0.90 3.22
C GLN A 6 -2.91 0.38 4.06
N PRO A 7 -2.43 0.43 5.31
CA PRO A 7 -2.54 1.62 6.14
C PRO A 7 -1.70 2.81 5.64
N GLY A 8 -0.53 2.52 5.06
CA GLY A 8 0.49 3.53 4.79
C GLY A 8 1.21 3.99 6.08
N GLY A 9 1.92 5.12 5.97
CA GLY A 9 2.71 5.71 7.04
C GLY A 9 4.15 5.18 7.09
N SER A 10 4.67 4.64 6.00
CA SER A 10 6.09 4.30 5.86
C SER A 10 6.84 5.48 5.24
N ILE A 11 8.09 5.70 5.66
CA ILE A 11 9.02 6.61 4.96
C ILE A 11 9.24 6.15 3.52
N ARG A 12 9.04 4.86 3.25
CA ARG A 12 9.25 4.21 1.94
C ARG A 12 7.94 3.92 1.20
N ASP A 13 6.85 4.60 1.55
CA ASP A 13 5.58 4.41 0.82
C ASP A 13 5.71 4.77 -0.67
N GLU A 14 6.60 5.71 -1.02
CA GLU A 14 6.87 6.09 -2.41
C GLU A 14 7.40 4.92 -3.25
N GLU A 15 8.40 4.18 -2.75
CA GLU A 15 8.92 2.99 -3.41
C GLU A 15 7.85 1.91 -3.61
N VAL A 16 6.94 1.75 -2.62
CA VAL A 16 5.85 0.77 -2.69
C VAL A 16 4.83 1.16 -3.76
N ILE A 17 4.52 2.45 -3.89
CA ILE A 17 3.62 2.99 -4.93
C ILE A 17 4.23 2.79 -6.32
N GLU A 18 5.52 3.07 -6.49
CA GLU A 18 6.21 2.88 -7.77
C GLU A 18 6.14 1.42 -8.24
N VAL A 19 6.38 0.47 -7.34
CA VAL A 19 6.27 -0.96 -7.64
C VAL A 19 4.83 -1.32 -8.02
N ALA A 20 3.83 -0.84 -7.27
CA ALA A 20 2.43 -1.10 -7.59
C ALA A 20 2.04 -0.56 -8.98
N ASN A 21 2.51 0.63 -9.33
CA ASN A 21 2.30 1.24 -10.65
C ASN A 21 2.99 0.44 -11.76
N HIS A 22 4.23 -0.01 -11.56
CA HIS A 22 4.95 -0.83 -12.53
C HIS A 22 4.22 -2.16 -12.82
N HIS A 23 3.51 -2.69 -11.83
CA HIS A 23 2.69 -3.89 -11.97
C HIS A 23 1.23 -3.61 -12.38
N SER A 24 0.87 -2.35 -12.67
CA SER A 24 -0.50 -1.93 -12.99
C SER A 24 -1.53 -2.38 -11.95
N LEU A 25 -1.14 -2.34 -10.66
CA LEU A 25 -2.00 -2.70 -9.54
C LEU A 25 -2.69 -1.46 -8.97
N ALA A 26 -4.00 -1.56 -8.72
CA ALA A 26 -4.70 -0.52 -7.97
C ALA A 26 -4.27 -0.56 -6.50
N MET A 27 -3.84 0.56 -5.93
CA MET A 27 -3.42 0.65 -4.53
C MET A 27 -4.13 1.79 -3.79
N MET A 28 -4.54 1.56 -2.55
CA MET A 28 -5.18 2.57 -1.69
C MET A 28 -4.65 2.53 -0.25
N PHE A 29 -4.55 3.72 0.36
CA PHE A 29 -4.23 3.88 1.78
C PHE A 29 -5.49 4.01 2.65
N THR A 30 -5.53 3.31 3.78
CA THR A 30 -6.63 3.43 4.77
C THR A 30 -6.32 4.39 5.91
N GLY A 31 -5.04 4.64 6.21
CA GLY A 31 -4.61 5.37 7.40
C GLY A 31 -4.88 4.65 8.74
N ILE A 32 -5.42 3.43 8.71
CA ILE A 32 -5.81 2.67 9.92
C ILE A 32 -5.03 1.36 9.96
N ARG A 33 -4.26 1.15 11.05
CA ARG A 33 -3.59 -0.12 11.33
C ARG A 33 -4.45 -0.99 12.24
N HIS A 34 -4.70 -2.22 11.82
CA HIS A 34 -5.32 -3.25 12.65
C HIS A 34 -4.24 -4.23 13.10
N PHE A 35 -3.72 -4.03 14.31
CA PHE A 35 -2.81 -4.99 14.94
C PHE A 35 -3.61 -5.93 15.84
N ASN A 36 -3.29 -7.22 15.74
CA ASN A 36 -3.75 -8.25 16.66
C ASN A 36 -2.50 -9.06 17.08
N HIS A 37 -2.26 -9.18 18.38
CA HIS A 37 -1.06 -9.84 18.93
C HIS A 37 -1.18 -11.36 18.87
#